data_AF-A0A7Y2MWV5-F1
#
_entry.id   AF-A0A7Y2MWV5-F1
#
_cell.length_a   1.000
_cell.length_b   1.000
_cell.length_c   1.000
_cell.angle_alpha   90.00
_cell.angle_beta   90.00
_cell.angle_gamma   90.00
#
_symmetry.space_group_name_H-M   'P 1'
#
loop_
_entity.id
_entity.type
_entity.pdbx_description
1 polymer ?
#
loop_
_entity_poly.entity_id
_entity_poly.type
_entity_poly.pdbx_seq_one_letter_code
_entity_poly.pdbx_strand_id
1 'polypeptide(L)'
;MYIGHINLAKAPNGAGDHFVHLIDALQSHGTRQHVLVRNVTLARRLDALDDVTVGPSVSSAVMACCLMPHVDIVHVHGAADGQAGLLLTLTRSIPFVLTRRDELPGRNPVTQAIHRRASGIVYQGDNDAAKHLRIYRHALAAWQARTASR
;
A
#
# COMPACT_ATOMS: atom_id res chain seq x y z
N MET A 1 10.32 -7.18 8.09
CA MET A 1 9.75 -6.57 6.87
C MET A 1 9.14 -5.24 7.26
N TYR A 2 9.47 -4.19 6.53
CA TYR A 2 8.96 -2.84 6.72
C TYR A 2 8.00 -2.51 5.57
N ILE A 3 6.73 -2.28 5.90
CA ILE A 3 5.65 -2.12 4.93
C ILE A 3 5.20 -0.66 4.91
N GLY A 4 5.20 -0.04 3.73
CA GLY A 4 4.56 1.26 3.51
C GLY A 4 3.09 1.08 3.12
N HIS A 5 2.18 1.90 3.64
CA HIS A 5 0.78 1.91 3.24
C HIS A 5 0.37 3.27 2.72
N ILE A 6 -0.35 3.31 1.60
CA ILE A 6 -0.84 4.56 1.00
C ILE A 6 -2.35 4.47 0.79
N ASN A 7 -3.08 5.42 1.39
CA ASN A 7 -4.52 5.57 1.22
C ASN A 7 -4.91 7.05 1.01
N LEU A 8 -5.19 7.41 -0.25
CA LEU A 8 -5.55 8.76 -0.67
C LEU A 8 -7.06 8.98 -0.78
N ALA A 9 -7.88 8.07 -0.24
CA ALA A 9 -9.32 8.25 -0.20
C ALA A 9 -9.70 9.51 0.59
N LYS A 10 -10.61 10.32 0.04
CA LYS A 10 -11.05 11.58 0.67
C LYS A 10 -12.00 11.34 1.84
N ALA A 11 -12.99 10.47 1.65
CA ALA A 11 -14.09 10.25 2.58
C ALA A 11 -13.97 8.89 3.30
N PRO A 12 -14.45 8.78 4.55
CA PRO A 12 -14.62 7.51 5.23
C PRO A 12 -15.73 6.72 4.50
N ASN A 13 -15.33 5.81 3.63
CA ASN A 13 -16.26 5.02 2.81
C ASN A 13 -16.39 3.58 3.33
N GLY A 14 -16.38 3.39 4.65
CA GLY A 14 -16.30 2.07 5.31
C GLY A 14 -14.95 1.35 5.15
N ALA A 15 -14.19 1.64 4.08
CA ALA A 15 -12.85 1.10 3.87
C ALA A 15 -11.81 1.62 4.89
N GLY A 16 -12.13 2.70 5.62
CA GLY A 16 -11.28 3.20 6.70
C GLY A 16 -11.16 2.21 7.85
N ASP A 17 -12.25 1.54 8.24
CA ASP A 17 -12.24 0.57 9.33
C ASP A 17 -11.49 -0.70 8.93
N HIS A 18 -11.71 -1.19 7.70
CA HIS A 18 -10.95 -2.32 7.16
C HIS A 18 -9.45 -2.00 7.08
N PHE A 19 -9.09 -0.77 6.72
CA PHE A 19 -7.70 -0.34 6.66
C PHE A 19 -7.07 -0.33 8.06
N VAL A 20 -7.72 0.27 9.06
CA VAL A 20 -7.24 0.25 10.45
C VAL A 20 -7.10 -1.19 10.96
N HIS A 21 -8.09 -2.04 10.72
CA HIS A 21 -8.07 -3.43 11.16
C HIS A 21 -6.94 -4.24 10.50
N LEU A 22 -6.66 -4.01 9.22
CA LEU A 22 -5.52 -4.63 8.55
C LEU A 22 -4.20 -4.19 9.18
N ILE A 23 -4.01 -2.88 9.42
CA ILE A 23 -2.78 -2.35 10.01
C ILE A 23 -2.56 -2.94 11.42
N ASP A 24 -3.59 -2.97 12.24
CA ASP A 24 -3.57 -3.56 13.59
C ASP A 24 -3.26 -5.06 13.53
N ALA A 25 -3.92 -5.80 12.64
CA ALA A 25 -3.66 -7.23 12.46
C ALA A 25 -2.22 -7.49 11.99
N LEU A 26 -1.67 -6.68 11.07
CA LEU A 26 -0.27 -6.79 10.63
C LEU A 26 0.73 -6.44 11.74
N GLN A 27 0.37 -5.51 12.64
CA GLN A 27 1.17 -5.20 13.82
C GLN A 27 1.27 -6.42 14.74
N SER A 28 0.17 -7.16 14.96
CA SER A 28 0.18 -8.38 15.79
C SER A 28 1.15 -9.47 15.28
N HIS A 29 1.55 -9.39 14.01
CA HIS A 29 2.56 -10.24 13.38
C HIS A 29 3.99 -9.67 13.39
N GLY A 30 4.25 -8.63 14.19
CA GLY A 30 5.58 -8.04 14.37
C GLY A 30 6.10 -7.30 13.13
N THR A 31 5.21 -6.77 12.30
CA THR A 31 5.62 -5.98 11.13
C THR A 31 5.76 -4.51 11.46
N ARG A 32 6.84 -3.90 10.95
CA ARG A 32 7.02 -2.46 11.02
C ARG A 32 6.19 -1.83 9.91
N GLN A 33 5.50 -0.74 10.20
CA GLN A 33 4.57 -0.11 9.27
C GLN A 33 4.78 1.40 9.20
N HIS A 34 4.73 1.96 7.99
CA HIS A 34 4.67 3.40 7.76
C HIS A 34 3.44 3.73 6.94
N VAL A 35 2.64 4.68 7.39
CA VAL A 35 1.33 4.94 6.81
C VAL A 35 1.23 6.39 6.35
N LEU A 36 0.92 6.58 5.07
CA LEU A 36 0.61 7.88 4.47
C LEU A 36 -0.85 7.89 4.03
N VAL A 37 -1.63 8.78 4.64
CA VAL A 37 -3.06 8.90 4.36
C VAL A 37 -3.45 10.32 4.00
N ARG A 38 -4.52 10.46 3.22
CA ARG A 38 -5.11 11.78 2.94
C ARG A 38 -6.05 12.25 4.05
N ASN A 39 -6.79 11.31 4.65
CA ASN A 39 -7.83 11.63 5.60
C ASN A 39 -7.22 11.82 7.01
N VAL A 40 -7.36 13.03 7.56
CA VAL A 40 -6.78 13.40 8.87
C VAL A 40 -7.40 12.60 10.02
N THR A 41 -8.70 12.32 9.96
CA THR A 41 -9.38 11.50 10.98
C THR A 41 -8.83 10.07 10.98
N LEU A 42 -8.59 9.50 9.80
CA LEU A 42 -7.94 8.20 9.65
C LEU A 42 -6.51 8.23 10.16
N ALA A 43 -5.74 9.29 9.85
CA ALA A 43 -4.38 9.46 10.36
C ALA A 43 -4.36 9.41 11.89
N ARG A 44 -5.24 10.16 12.56
CA ARG A 44 -5.34 10.19 14.03
C ARG A 44 -5.71 8.84 14.63
N ARG A 45 -6.56 8.06 13.96
CA ARG A 45 -6.92 6.71 14.42
C ARG A 45 -5.74 5.74 14.35
N LEU A 46 -4.91 5.87 13.32
CA LEU A 46 -3.73 5.04 13.13
C LEU A 46 -2.58 5.47 14.04
N ASP A 47 -2.49 6.75 14.36
CA ASP A 47 -1.49 7.33 15.26
C ASP A 47 -1.66 6.85 16.71
N ALA A 48 -2.85 6.34 17.05
CA ALA A 48 -3.13 5.70 18.33
C ALA A 48 -2.62 4.24 18.43
N LEU A 49 -1.99 3.69 17.39
CA LEU A 49 -1.42 2.35 17.37
C LEU A 49 0.09 2.42 17.68
N ASP A 50 0.55 1.70 18.71
CA ASP A 50 1.89 1.88 19.30
C ASP A 50 3.07 1.66 18.33
N ASP A 51 2.94 0.74 17.36
CA ASP A 51 4.04 0.35 16.46
C ASP A 51 3.84 0.78 14.99
N VAL A 52 2.97 1.77 14.76
CA VAL A 52 2.67 2.30 13.43
C VAL A 52 3.19 3.72 13.30
N THR A 53 4.13 3.95 12.38
CA THR A 53 4.56 5.32 12.08
C THR A 53 3.60 5.98 11.11
N VAL A 54 2.85 6.98 11.56
CA VAL A 54 1.98 7.79 10.69
C VAL A 54 2.76 9.01 10.18
N GLY A 55 2.92 9.10 8.87
CA GLY A 55 3.54 10.28 8.25
C GLY A 55 2.56 11.45 8.09
N PRO A 56 3.02 12.60 7.55
CA PRO A 56 2.15 13.74 7.31
C PRO A 56 1.02 13.38 6.33
N SER A 57 -0.12 14.06 6.47
CA SER A 57 -1.24 13.84 5.56
C SER A 57 -0.89 14.24 4.12
N VAL A 58 -1.19 13.36 3.17
CA VAL A 58 -0.82 13.52 1.76
C VAL A 58 -2.05 13.67 0.87
N SER A 59 -2.03 14.62 -0.07
CA SER A 59 -3.19 14.91 -0.93
C SER A 59 -3.08 14.34 -2.35
N SER A 60 -1.90 13.83 -2.73
CA SER A 60 -1.58 13.34 -4.07
C SER A 60 -0.60 12.17 -4.07
N ALA A 61 -0.55 11.43 -5.18
CA ALA A 61 0.39 10.34 -5.40
C ALA A 61 1.85 10.79 -5.40
N VAL A 62 2.13 11.98 -5.92
CA VAL A 62 3.47 12.57 -5.93
C VAL A 62 3.94 12.86 -4.52
N MET A 63 3.11 13.51 -3.70
CA MET A 63 3.44 13.75 -2.29
C MET A 63 3.69 12.44 -1.55
N ALA A 64 2.83 11.43 -1.75
CA ALA A 64 3.02 10.12 -1.14
C ALA A 64 4.35 9.46 -1.58
N CYS A 65 4.73 9.58 -2.85
CA CYS A 65 6.00 9.08 -3.37
C CYS A 65 7.21 9.77 -2.74
N CYS A 66 7.16 11.11 -2.58
CA CYS A 66 8.24 11.89 -1.99
C CYS A 66 8.40 11.64 -0.49
N LEU A 67 7.29 11.47 0.23
CA LEU A 67 7.27 11.38 1.68
C LEU A 67 7.38 9.95 2.21
N MET A 68 7.16 8.94 1.37
CA MET A 68 7.34 7.53 1.79
C MET A 68 8.82 7.31 2.16
N PRO A 69 9.15 6.80 3.36
CA PRO A 69 10.53 6.44 3.69
C PRO A 69 11.02 5.26 2.82
N HIS A 70 12.27 4.86 3.00
CA HIS A 70 12.72 3.59 2.42
C HIS A 70 12.03 2.43 3.15
N VAL A 71 11.23 1.67 2.40
CA VAL A 71 10.46 0.51 2.87
C VAL A 71 10.73 -0.68 1.95
N ASP A 72 10.48 -1.90 2.43
CA ASP A 72 10.70 -3.11 1.63
C ASP A 72 9.65 -3.25 0.53
N ILE A 73 8.39 -2.88 0.84
CA ILE A 73 7.25 -3.00 -0.06
C ILE A 73 6.17 -1.99 0.32
N VAL A 74 5.37 -1.57 -0.65
CA VAL A 74 4.24 -0.65 -0.43
C VAL A 74 2.90 -1.32 -0.75
N HIS A 75 1.89 -1.14 0.09
CA HIS A 75 0.52 -1.54 -0.16
C HIS A 75 -0.34 -0.31 -0.49
N VAL A 76 -0.98 -0.32 -1.66
CA VAL A 76 -1.80 0.79 -2.17
C VAL A 76 -3.28 0.38 -2.24
N HIS A 77 -4.19 1.25 -1.80
CA HIS A 77 -5.58 0.89 -1.48
C HIS A 77 -6.65 1.36 -2.49
N GLY A 78 -6.22 1.87 -3.64
CA GLY A 78 -7.10 2.34 -4.69
C GLY A 78 -6.36 2.88 -5.91
N ALA A 79 -7.10 3.36 -6.91
CA ALA A 79 -6.52 3.80 -8.18
C ALA A 79 -5.58 5.02 -8.02
N ALA A 80 -5.95 6.00 -7.18
CA ALA A 80 -5.10 7.16 -6.89
C ALA A 80 -3.79 6.73 -6.20
N ASP A 81 -3.89 5.80 -5.25
CA ASP A 81 -2.77 5.25 -4.49
C ASP A 81 -1.86 4.40 -5.40
N GLY A 82 -2.46 3.71 -6.36
CA GLY A 82 -1.76 2.92 -7.38
C GLY A 82 -0.77 3.75 -8.19
N GLN A 83 -1.08 5.02 -8.45
CA GLN A 83 -0.12 5.93 -9.09
C GLN A 83 1.11 6.17 -8.21
N ALA A 84 0.94 6.26 -6.89
CA ALA A 84 2.07 6.40 -5.97
C ALA A 84 2.93 5.13 -5.94
N GLY A 85 2.30 3.95 -5.91
CA GLY A 85 3.00 2.67 -6.02
C GLY A 85 3.80 2.57 -7.32
N LEU A 86 3.21 2.97 -8.44
CA LEU A 86 3.89 3.01 -9.73
C LEU A 86 5.10 3.97 -9.72
N LEU A 87 4.94 5.18 -9.16
CA LEU A 87 6.03 6.14 -9.05
C LEU A 87 7.17 5.59 -8.18
N LEU A 88 6.85 4.97 -7.04
CA LEU A 88 7.84 4.38 -6.12
C LEU A 88 8.62 3.24 -6.78
N THR A 89 7.96 2.39 -7.57
CA THR A 89 8.64 1.35 -8.34
C THR A 89 9.57 1.93 -9.40
N LEU A 90 9.13 2.94 -10.14
CA LEU A 90 9.89 3.51 -11.25
C LEU A 90 11.06 4.39 -10.80
N THR A 91 10.93 5.08 -9.67
CA THR A 91 11.91 6.10 -9.24
C THR A 91 12.79 5.64 -8.09
N ARG A 92 12.33 4.68 -7.29
CA ARG A 92 13.00 4.26 -6.05
C ARG A 92 13.15 2.75 -5.93
N SER A 93 12.78 1.99 -6.96
CA SER A 93 12.87 0.53 -6.99
C SER A 93 12.14 -0.17 -5.84
N ILE A 94 11.09 0.46 -5.31
CA ILE A 94 10.24 -0.12 -4.25
C ILE A 94 9.05 -0.83 -4.90
N PRO A 95 8.89 -2.15 -4.72
CA PRO A 95 7.74 -2.88 -5.26
C PRO A 95 6.45 -2.51 -4.52
N PHE A 96 5.31 -2.70 -5.17
CA PHE A 96 4.00 -2.49 -4.54
C PHE A 96 3.02 -3.63 -4.75
N VAL A 97 2.10 -3.78 -3.80
CA VAL A 97 0.90 -4.62 -3.84
C VAL A 97 -0.33 -3.73 -3.95
N LEU A 98 -1.25 -4.09 -4.83
CA LEU A 98 -2.48 -3.33 -5.09
C LEU A 98 -3.68 -4.01 -4.41
N THR A 99 -4.45 -3.28 -3.60
CA THR A 99 -5.82 -3.69 -3.26
C THR A 99 -6.72 -3.45 -4.45
N ARG A 100 -7.34 -4.51 -4.96
CA ARG A 100 -8.32 -4.48 -6.02
C ARG A 100 -9.72 -4.54 -5.43
N ARG A 101 -10.56 -3.60 -5.88
CA ARG A 101 -12.03 -3.68 -5.79
C ARG A 101 -12.51 -4.33 -7.09
N ASP A 102 -13.56 -5.13 -7.07
CA ASP A 102 -13.91 -6.16 -8.08
C ASP A 102 -14.03 -5.69 -9.54
N GLU A 103 -13.97 -4.39 -9.81
CA GLU A 103 -13.92 -3.84 -11.16
C GLU A 103 -12.65 -4.27 -11.91
N LEU A 104 -12.83 -4.64 -13.18
CA LEU A 104 -11.73 -4.88 -14.12
C LEU A 104 -11.08 -3.54 -14.48
N PRO A 105 -9.75 -3.51 -14.70
CA PRO A 105 -9.11 -2.31 -15.19
C PRO A 105 -9.75 -1.91 -16.51
N GLY A 106 -10.36 -0.73 -16.55
CA GLY A 106 -10.91 -0.16 -17.78
C GLY A 106 -9.84 0.12 -18.83
N ARG A 107 -10.20 0.81 -19.91
CA ARG A 107 -9.27 1.16 -21.00
C ARG A 107 -8.25 2.24 -20.64
N ASN A 108 -8.21 2.71 -19.39
CA ASN A 108 -7.28 3.75 -18.96
C ASN A 108 -5.83 3.21 -18.92
N PRO A 109 -4.88 3.81 -19.66
CA PRO A 109 -3.51 3.30 -19.76
C PRO A 109 -2.75 3.38 -18.43
N VAL A 110 -3.05 4.37 -17.58
CA VAL A 110 -2.45 4.50 -16.24
C VAL A 110 -2.92 3.35 -15.37
N THR A 111 -4.22 3.07 -15.34
CA THR A 111 -4.78 1.93 -14.60
C THR A 111 -4.14 0.62 -15.07
N GLN A 112 -4.02 0.41 -16.39
CA GLN A 112 -3.36 -0.78 -16.92
C GLN A 112 -1.88 -0.87 -16.49
N ALA A 113 -1.15 0.24 -16.52
CA ALA A 113 0.24 0.28 -16.08
C ALA A 113 0.39 -0.07 -14.59
N ILE A 114 -0.51 0.42 -13.73
CA ILE A 114 -0.55 0.08 -12.31
C ILE A 114 -0.77 -1.43 -12.15
N HIS A 115 -1.80 -1.99 -12.78
CA HIS A 115 -2.09 -3.42 -12.68
C HIS A 115 -0.96 -4.31 -13.20
N ARG A 116 -0.33 -3.94 -14.33
CA ARG A 116 0.77 -4.72 -14.92
C ARG A 116 2.05 -4.68 -14.09
N ARG A 117 2.26 -3.61 -13.30
CA ARG A 117 3.50 -3.42 -12.51
C ARG A 117 3.34 -3.74 -11.03
N ALA A 118 2.11 -3.93 -10.54
CA ALA A 118 1.87 -4.45 -9.21
C ALA A 118 2.58 -5.80 -9.05
N SER A 119 3.34 -5.96 -7.98
CA SER A 119 4.06 -7.20 -7.65
C SER A 119 3.16 -8.22 -6.94
N GLY A 120 1.98 -7.79 -6.50
CA GLY A 120 0.92 -8.63 -5.97
C GLY A 120 -0.42 -7.91 -6.01
N ILE A 121 -1.51 -8.68 -5.95
CA ILE A 121 -2.88 -8.16 -5.86
C ILE A 121 -3.54 -8.77 -4.62
N VAL A 122 -4.15 -7.91 -3.81
CA VAL A 122 -5.00 -8.26 -2.67
C VAL A 122 -6.44 -7.91 -3.04
N TYR A 123 -7.41 -8.71 -2.60
CA TYR A 123 -8.82 -8.45 -2.83
C TYR A 123 -9.45 -7.75 -1.63
N GLN A 124 -10.35 -6.79 -1.89
CA GLN A 124 -11.12 -6.16 -0.82
C GLN A 124 -11.98 -7.19 -0.08
N GLY A 125 -11.94 -7.17 1.26
CA GLY A 125 -12.65 -8.14 2.11
C GLY A 125 -11.79 -9.33 2.54
N ASP A 126 -10.58 -9.45 1.99
CA ASP A 126 -9.55 -10.26 2.61
C ASP A 126 -9.08 -9.55 3.88
N ASN A 127 -9.44 -10.08 5.04
CA ASN A 127 -9.04 -9.53 6.35
C ASN A 127 -7.99 -10.41 7.04
N ASP A 128 -7.50 -11.44 6.36
CA ASP A 128 -6.50 -12.35 6.91
C ASP A 128 -5.10 -11.74 6.75
N ALA A 129 -4.54 -11.25 7.85
CA ALA A 129 -3.20 -10.69 7.89
C ALA A 129 -2.12 -11.71 7.50
N ALA A 130 -2.28 -13.00 7.84
CA ALA A 130 -1.33 -14.03 7.44
C ALA A 130 -1.33 -14.22 5.91
N LYS A 131 -2.50 -14.14 5.29
CA LYS A 131 -2.63 -14.15 3.82
C LYS A 131 -1.98 -12.92 3.18
N HIS A 132 -2.17 -11.73 3.74
CA HIS A 132 -1.49 -10.51 3.28
C HIS A 132 0.03 -10.65 3.37
N LEU A 133 0.55 -11.11 4.51
CA LEU A 133 1.98 -11.32 4.71
C LEU A 133 2.57 -12.31 3.70
N ARG A 134 1.85 -13.39 3.37
CA ARG A 134 2.26 -14.34 2.33
C ARG A 134 2.34 -13.65 0.96
N ILE A 135 1.36 -12.82 0.62
CA ILE A 135 1.37 -12.05 -0.63
C ILE A 135 2.55 -11.08 -0.66
N TYR A 136 2.80 -10.33 0.42
CA TYR A 136 3.92 -9.39 0.50
C TYR A 136 5.27 -10.09 0.35
N ARG A 137 5.48 -11.21 1.05
CA ARG A 137 6.73 -11.99 0.96
C ARG A 137 6.96 -12.52 -0.44
N HIS A 138 5.92 -13.07 -1.08
CA HIS A 138 6.01 -13.56 -2.45
C HIS A 138 6.31 -12.42 -3.45
N ALA A 139 5.61 -11.29 -3.32
CA ALA A 139 5.81 -10.11 -4.16
C ALA A 139 7.24 -9.56 -4.03
N LEU A 140 7.76 -9.49 -2.81
CA LEU A 140 9.12 -9.01 -2.52
C LEU A 140 10.18 -9.96 -3.09
N ALA A 141 10.04 -11.28 -2.85
CA ALA A 141 10.97 -12.27 -3.38
C ALA A 141 11.00 -12.28 -4.91
N ALA A 142 9.83 -12.22 -5.56
CA ALA A 142 9.72 -12.15 -7.02
C ALA A 142 10.28 -10.84 -7.59
N TRP A 143 10.18 -9.72 -6.85
CA TRP A 143 10.82 -8.47 -7.23
C TRP A 143 12.34 -8.59 -7.18
N GLN A 144 12.89 -9.05 -6.05
CA GLN A 144 14.33 -9.22 -5.85
C GLN A 144 14.96 -10.13 -6.90
N ALA A 145 14.30 -11.24 -7.24
CA ALA A 145 14.76 -12.16 -8.28
C ALA A 145 14.85 -11.46 -9.65
N ARG A 146 13.85 -10.65 -10.03
CA ARG A 146 13.83 -9.92 -11.31
C ARG A 146 14.89 -8.82 -11.39
N THR A 147 15.21 -8.17 -10.27
CA THR A 147 16.20 -7.10 -10.23
C THR A 147 17.63 -7.63 -10.15
N ALA A 148 17.85 -8.83 -9.60
CA ALA A 148 19.17 -9.46 -9.55
C ALA A 148 19.65 -9.99 -10.92
N SER A 149 18.73 -10.25 -11.85
CA SER A 149 19.04 -10.70 -13.21
C SER A 149 19.32 -9.57 -14.22
N ARG A 150 19.43 -8.32 -13.77
CA ARG A 150 19.68 -7.14 -14.60
C ARG A 150 21.05 -6.55 -14.29
#